data_AF-A0A4U1IQC3-F1
#
_entry.id   AF-A0A4U1IQC3-F1
#
_cell.length_a   1.000
_cell.length_b   1.000
_cell.length_c   1.000
_cell.angle_alpha   90.00
_cell.angle_beta   90.00
_cell.angle_gamma   90.00
#
_symmetry.space_group_name_H-M   'P 1'
#
loop_
_entity.id
_entity.type
_entity.pdbx_description
1 polymer ?
#
loop_
_entity_poly.entity_id
_entity_poly.type
_entity_poly.pdbx_seq_one_letter_code
_entity_poly.pdbx_strand_id
1 'polypeptide(L)'
;MQAKPIHHLNLSLRACLARITLNGFQLDAVDARAPISLAPPINQLLVGKGNVLGIQALPTITREGMSSPLDIDITGSVSAYQEGDFVAPDAPGDVVLTIDVKSALAGQVPAIPLQLSFEFDNDGPAFPALFREAAPIEEPEPLLAYAAHLRDLFAAKDVAGIVKEFSPKLRDYGIAYDETEARMRDEFVEFVQSRLFPGPMDLKFEASHILPVSMCEGRIWELQRKPLRPLLQTLPDKDGGQFQIPVYVARVDGALRVVR
;
A
#
# COMPACT_ATOMS: atom_id res chain seq x y z
N MET A 1 -24.01 15.65 5.60
CA MET A 1 -23.54 14.45 4.88
C MET A 1 -23.27 13.40 5.93
N GLN A 2 -23.65 12.14 5.68
CA GLN A 2 -23.28 11.05 6.58
C GLN A 2 -21.81 10.71 6.31
N ALA A 3 -20.98 10.64 7.35
CA ALA A 3 -19.56 10.31 7.22
C ALA A 3 -19.41 8.95 6.54
N LYS A 4 -18.43 8.82 5.64
CA LYS A 4 -18.16 7.56 4.95
C LYS A 4 -17.43 6.60 5.90
N PRO A 5 -17.70 5.28 5.81
CA PRO A 5 -17.01 4.30 6.63
C PRO A 5 -15.51 4.23 6.31
N ILE A 6 -14.70 4.03 7.34
CA ILE A 6 -13.28 3.67 7.23
C ILE A 6 -13.17 2.17 7.41
N HIS A 7 -12.69 1.48 6.38
CA HIS A 7 -12.46 0.05 6.41
C HIS A 7 -11.03 -0.23 6.86
N HIS A 8 -10.90 -1.12 7.84
CA HIS A 8 -9.61 -1.66 8.25
C HIS A 8 -9.53 -3.15 7.95
N LEU A 9 -8.33 -3.58 7.53
CA LEU A 9 -7.99 -4.99 7.43
C LEU A 9 -7.36 -5.44 8.75
N ASN A 10 -8.13 -6.11 9.59
CA ASN A 10 -7.66 -6.67 10.85
C ASN A 10 -7.12 -8.08 10.58
N LEU A 11 -5.82 -8.30 10.75
CA LEU A 11 -5.19 -9.61 10.58
C LEU A 11 -4.36 -9.97 11.80
N SER A 12 -4.42 -11.22 12.20
CA SER A 12 -3.50 -11.86 13.14
C SER A 12 -2.78 -12.99 12.41
N LEU A 13 -1.45 -12.94 12.38
CA LEU A 13 -0.61 -13.90 11.67
C LEU A 13 0.40 -14.55 12.62
N ARG A 14 0.67 -15.84 12.42
CA ARG A 14 1.69 -16.59 13.16
C ARG A 14 2.34 -17.66 12.27
N ALA A 15 3.62 -17.90 12.53
CA ALA A 15 4.42 -19.00 11.95
C ALA A 15 4.52 -18.94 10.42
N CYS A 16 4.52 -17.73 9.84
CA CYS A 16 4.65 -17.57 8.40
C CYS A 16 5.47 -16.33 7.99
N LEU A 17 6.02 -16.39 6.78
CA LEU A 17 6.31 -15.22 5.96
C LEU A 17 5.09 -15.01 5.07
N ALA A 18 4.45 -13.85 5.13
CA ALA A 18 3.23 -13.60 4.36
C ALA A 18 3.34 -12.35 3.49
N ARG A 19 2.77 -12.43 2.29
CA ARG A 19 2.50 -11.28 1.43
C ARG A 19 0.99 -11.10 1.34
N ILE A 20 0.55 -9.89 1.63
CA ILE A 20 -0.87 -9.52 1.65
C ILE A 20 -1.10 -8.54 0.51
N THR A 21 -2.10 -8.81 -0.32
CA THR A 21 -2.48 -7.95 -1.44
C THR A 21 -3.97 -7.64 -1.41
N LEU A 22 -4.34 -6.45 -1.86
CA LEU A 22 -5.74 -6.08 -2.07
C LEU A 22 -5.89 -5.51 -3.47
N ASN A 23 -6.77 -6.12 -4.27
CA ASN A 23 -6.98 -5.75 -5.67
C ASN A 23 -5.67 -5.73 -6.49
N GLY A 24 -4.75 -6.65 -6.18
CA GLY A 24 -3.44 -6.76 -6.84
C GLY A 24 -2.38 -5.75 -6.36
N PHE A 25 -2.73 -4.83 -5.45
CA PHE A 25 -1.79 -3.92 -4.80
C PHE A 25 -1.18 -4.57 -3.56
N GLN A 26 0.13 -4.43 -3.35
CA GLN A 26 0.80 -4.99 -2.17
C GLN A 26 0.51 -4.12 -0.94
N LEU A 27 -0.23 -4.68 0.01
CA LEU A 27 -0.53 -4.03 1.28
C LEU A 27 0.63 -4.14 2.26
N ASP A 28 1.13 -5.36 2.45
CA ASP A 28 2.20 -5.63 3.41
C ASP A 28 2.96 -6.93 3.05
N ALA A 29 4.18 -7.03 3.55
CA ALA A 29 5.00 -8.22 3.53
C ALA A 29 5.59 -8.43 4.94
N VAL A 30 5.08 -9.44 5.64
CA VAL A 30 5.33 -9.62 7.07
C VAL A 30 6.06 -10.91 7.37
N ASP A 31 6.93 -10.81 8.37
CA ASP A 31 7.66 -11.92 8.96
C ASP A 31 7.09 -12.23 10.35
N ALA A 32 6.09 -13.13 10.38
CA ALA A 32 5.35 -13.52 11.57
C ALA A 32 6.00 -14.70 12.31
N ARG A 33 7.33 -14.68 12.48
CA ARG A 33 8.06 -15.64 13.34
C ARG A 33 7.55 -15.67 14.77
N ALA A 34 7.08 -14.53 15.25
CA ALA A 34 6.25 -14.38 16.44
C ALA A 34 4.86 -13.85 16.00
N PRO A 35 3.80 -14.07 16.81
CA PRO A 35 2.48 -13.54 16.50
C PRO A 35 2.53 -12.02 16.25
N ILE A 36 1.93 -11.60 15.15
CA ILE A 36 1.80 -10.19 14.77
C ILE A 36 0.34 -9.89 14.44
N SER A 37 -0.11 -8.70 14.83
CA SER A 37 -1.41 -8.18 14.45
C SER A 37 -1.24 -6.90 13.65
N LEU A 38 -2.04 -6.76 12.59
CA LEU A 38 -2.04 -5.63 11.68
C LEU A 38 -3.49 -5.13 11.57
N ALA A 39 -3.66 -3.81 11.48
CA ALA A 39 -4.96 -3.19 11.28
C ALA A 39 -4.87 -1.95 10.36
N PRO A 40 -4.23 -2.02 9.18
CA PRO A 40 -4.12 -0.85 8.31
C PRO A 40 -5.49 -0.43 7.75
N PRO A 41 -5.73 0.89 7.57
CA PRO A 41 -6.86 1.35 6.79
C PRO A 41 -6.66 1.00 5.31
N ILE A 42 -7.71 0.56 4.65
CA ILE A 42 -7.66 0.06 3.27
C ILE A 42 -8.52 0.86 2.27
N ASN A 43 -9.19 1.92 2.70
CA ASN A 43 -10.12 2.71 1.88
C ASN A 43 -9.52 3.13 0.52
N GLN A 44 -8.27 3.55 0.51
CA GLN A 44 -7.52 3.97 -0.67
C GLN A 44 -7.29 2.86 -1.71
N LEU A 45 -7.56 1.60 -1.38
CA LEU A 45 -7.35 0.43 -2.24
C LEU A 45 -8.63 -0.30 -2.63
N LEU A 46 -9.79 0.17 -2.14
CA LEU A 46 -11.08 -0.43 -2.41
C LEU A 46 -11.56 -0.14 -3.84
N VAL A 47 -12.39 -1.03 -4.39
CA VAL A 47 -12.98 -0.92 -5.73
C VAL A 47 -14.52 -1.01 -5.72
N GLY A 48 -15.13 -0.99 -4.54
CA GLY A 48 -16.57 -1.12 -4.35
C GLY A 48 -16.99 -2.58 -4.42
N LYS A 49 -17.19 -3.10 -5.64
CA LYS A 49 -17.69 -4.47 -5.84
C LYS A 49 -16.59 -5.45 -6.22
N GLY A 50 -16.64 -6.62 -5.61
CA GLY A 50 -15.80 -7.79 -5.86
C GLY A 50 -14.35 -7.59 -5.45
N ASN A 51 -14.07 -6.80 -4.39
CA ASN A 51 -12.69 -6.63 -3.89
C ASN A 51 -12.05 -8.00 -3.67
N VAL A 52 -10.76 -8.12 -3.99
CA VAL A 52 -10.03 -9.39 -3.83
C VAL A 52 -8.87 -9.19 -2.86
N LEU A 53 -8.96 -9.79 -1.68
CA LEU A 53 -7.87 -9.90 -0.72
C LEU A 53 -7.07 -11.18 -1.00
N GLY A 54 -5.83 -11.04 -1.43
CA GLY A 54 -4.89 -12.13 -1.64
C GLY A 54 -3.95 -12.30 -0.45
N ILE A 55 -3.74 -13.55 -0.03
CA ILE A 55 -2.76 -13.91 0.99
C ILE A 55 -1.88 -15.03 0.44
N GLN A 56 -0.58 -14.75 0.32
CA GLN A 56 0.43 -15.75 0.03
C GLN A 56 1.27 -15.98 1.30
N ALA A 57 1.38 -17.22 1.77
CA ALA A 57 2.11 -17.53 3.00
C ALA A 57 3.08 -18.70 2.83
N LEU A 58 4.27 -18.56 3.40
CA LEU A 58 5.33 -19.56 3.47
C LEU A 58 5.61 -19.89 4.94
N PRO A 59 5.93 -21.15 5.29
CA PRO A 59 6.40 -21.44 6.64
C PRO A 59 7.72 -20.72 6.96
N THR A 60 7.98 -20.44 8.23
CA THR A 60 9.17 -19.72 8.72
C THR A 60 9.84 -20.43 9.90
N ILE A 61 11.01 -19.94 10.33
CA ILE A 61 11.73 -20.48 11.49
C ILE A 61 11.20 -19.83 12.76
N THR A 62 10.48 -20.59 13.58
CA THR A 62 9.95 -20.17 14.88
C THR A 62 10.89 -20.57 16.03
N ARG A 63 10.51 -20.25 17.28
CA ARG A 63 11.22 -20.74 18.48
C ARG A 63 11.18 -22.26 18.64
N GLU A 64 10.14 -22.89 18.10
CA GLU A 64 9.93 -24.34 18.17
C GLU A 64 10.63 -25.08 17.01
N GLY A 65 11.26 -24.34 16.09
CA GLY A 65 11.91 -24.86 14.89
C GLY A 65 11.23 -24.37 13.61
N MET A 66 11.54 -25.03 12.49
CA MET A 66 10.91 -24.75 11.21
C MET A 66 9.42 -25.12 11.28
N SER A 67 8.52 -24.15 11.09
CA SER A 67 7.09 -24.42 11.01
C SER A 67 6.74 -25.22 9.75
N SER A 68 5.65 -25.97 9.80
CA SER A 68 4.99 -26.58 8.66
C SER A 68 3.84 -25.70 8.15
N PRO A 69 3.29 -25.96 6.95
CA PRO A 69 2.10 -25.26 6.46
C PRO A 69 0.87 -25.39 7.38
N LEU A 70 0.80 -26.46 8.17
CA LEU A 70 -0.30 -26.69 9.12
C LEU A 70 -0.17 -25.83 10.38
N ASP A 71 1.03 -25.33 10.67
CA ASP A 71 1.29 -24.45 11.81
C ASP A 71 1.00 -22.98 11.48
N ILE A 72 0.82 -22.64 10.20
CA ILE A 72 0.45 -21.30 9.76
C ILE A 72 -0.95 -20.98 10.27
N ASP A 73 -1.04 -19.91 11.06
CA ASP A 73 -2.31 -19.42 11.60
C ASP A 73 -2.52 -17.99 11.13
N ILE A 74 -3.56 -17.78 10.33
CA ILE A 74 -3.96 -16.48 9.81
C ILE A 74 -5.47 -16.37 9.99
N THR A 75 -5.88 -15.40 10.79
CA THR A 75 -7.28 -15.08 11.06
C THR A 75 -7.48 -13.57 11.01
N GLY A 76 -8.71 -13.13 10.80
CA GLY A 76 -8.98 -11.71 10.74
C GLY A 76 -10.33 -11.35 10.15
N SER A 77 -10.46 -10.08 9.82
CA SER A 77 -11.64 -9.51 9.19
C SER A 77 -11.31 -8.27 8.38
N VAL A 78 -12.22 -7.90 7.49
CA VAL A 78 -12.37 -6.51 7.06
C VAL A 78 -13.58 -5.96 7.80
N SER A 79 -13.38 -4.85 8.51
CA SER A 79 -14.44 -4.21 9.30
C SER A 79 -14.57 -2.74 8.92
N ALA A 80 -15.81 -2.27 8.83
CA ALA A 80 -16.15 -0.87 8.60
C ALA A 80 -16.36 -0.16 9.94
N TYR A 81 -15.76 1.02 10.08
CA TYR A 81 -15.84 1.89 11.25
C TYR A 81 -16.39 3.26 10.86
N GLN A 82 -17.13 3.90 11.75
CA GLN A 82 -17.53 5.30 11.61
C GLN A 82 -16.46 6.24 12.18
N GLU A 83 -16.54 7.52 11.80
CA GLU A 83 -15.66 8.54 12.36
C GLU A 83 -15.82 8.61 13.88
N GLY A 84 -14.70 8.55 14.60
CA GLY A 84 -14.67 8.58 16.07
C GLY A 84 -14.78 7.19 16.74
N ASP A 85 -14.98 6.12 15.97
CA ASP A 85 -14.95 4.76 16.51
C ASP A 85 -13.54 4.36 16.97
N PHE A 86 -13.48 3.56 18.03
CA PHE A 86 -12.24 2.94 18.45
C PHE A 86 -11.86 1.83 17.46
N VAL A 87 -10.69 1.96 16.85
CA VAL A 87 -10.14 0.91 15.97
C VAL A 87 -9.12 0.09 16.77
N ALA A 88 -9.47 -1.15 17.07
CA ALA A 88 -8.59 -2.18 17.62
C ALA A 88 -8.93 -3.53 16.97
N PRO A 89 -8.03 -4.51 16.96
CA PRO A 89 -8.28 -5.84 16.37
C PRO A 89 -9.54 -6.54 16.92
N ASP A 90 -9.99 -6.18 18.12
CA ASP A 90 -11.17 -6.69 18.81
C ASP A 90 -12.32 -5.67 18.92
N ALA A 91 -12.18 -4.47 18.35
CA ALA A 91 -13.21 -3.44 18.43
C ALA A 91 -14.42 -3.76 17.54
N PRO A 92 -15.65 -3.39 17.97
CA PRO A 92 -16.88 -3.66 17.24
C PRO A 92 -16.97 -2.74 16.01
N GLY A 93 -16.46 -3.20 14.88
CA GLY A 93 -16.80 -2.66 13.56
C GLY A 93 -17.81 -3.56 12.85
N ASP A 94 -18.49 -3.03 11.84
CA ASP A 94 -19.37 -3.83 10.98
C ASP A 94 -18.50 -4.73 10.09
N VAL A 95 -18.47 -6.02 10.40
CA VAL A 95 -17.64 -7.01 9.68
C VAL A 95 -18.22 -7.26 8.28
N VAL A 96 -17.46 -6.89 7.25
CA VAL A 96 -17.82 -7.09 5.83
C VAL A 96 -17.12 -8.30 5.21
N LEU A 97 -16.05 -8.78 5.84
CA LEU A 97 -15.35 -10.02 5.47
C LEU A 97 -14.80 -10.70 6.73
N THR A 98 -14.93 -12.02 6.82
CA THR A 98 -14.22 -12.84 7.81
C THR A 98 -13.14 -13.67 7.13
N ILE A 99 -11.97 -13.75 7.77
CA ILE A 99 -10.80 -14.46 7.28
C ILE A 99 -10.45 -15.53 8.30
N ASP A 100 -10.50 -16.79 7.87
CA ASP A 100 -10.02 -17.93 8.65
C ASP A 100 -9.37 -18.93 7.72
N VAL A 101 -8.04 -18.98 7.76
CA VAL A 101 -7.26 -19.84 6.88
C VAL A 101 -7.41 -21.32 7.23
N LYS A 102 -7.60 -21.68 8.49
CA LYS A 102 -7.80 -23.09 8.88
C LYS A 102 -9.13 -23.60 8.33
N SER A 103 -10.18 -22.79 8.44
CA SER A 103 -11.48 -23.10 7.85
C SER A 103 -11.42 -23.16 6.32
N ALA A 104 -10.71 -22.23 5.67
CA ALA A 104 -10.55 -22.20 4.21
C ALA A 104 -9.79 -23.43 3.64
N LEU A 105 -8.86 -23.99 4.42
CA LEU A 105 -8.05 -25.16 4.05
C LEU A 105 -8.62 -26.50 4.57
N ALA A 106 -9.78 -26.49 5.23
CA ALA A 106 -10.35 -27.70 5.83
C ALA A 106 -10.54 -28.81 4.79
N GLY A 107 -9.96 -29.99 5.05
CA GLY A 107 -10.02 -31.15 4.16
C GLY A 107 -9.09 -31.09 2.94
N GLN A 108 -8.23 -30.08 2.84
CA GLN A 108 -7.26 -29.92 1.75
C GLN A 108 -5.83 -30.24 2.23
N VAL A 109 -4.98 -30.70 1.30
CA VAL A 109 -3.54 -30.79 1.54
C VAL A 109 -2.93 -29.43 1.20
N PRO A 110 -2.32 -28.71 2.17
CA PRO A 110 -1.85 -27.35 1.92
C PRO A 110 -0.66 -27.33 0.96
N ALA A 111 -0.75 -26.53 -0.10
CA ALA A 111 0.37 -26.26 -1.00
C ALA A 111 1.38 -25.28 -0.38
N ILE A 112 2.61 -25.27 -0.89
CA ILE A 112 3.64 -24.28 -0.53
C ILE A 112 4.06 -23.53 -1.79
N PRO A 113 3.94 -22.19 -1.84
CA PRO A 113 3.30 -21.33 -0.83
C PRO A 113 1.79 -21.59 -0.73
N LEU A 114 1.22 -21.33 0.45
CA LEU A 114 -0.23 -21.16 0.59
C LEU A 114 -0.64 -19.98 -0.29
N GLN A 115 -1.73 -20.14 -1.03
CA GLN A 115 -2.33 -19.08 -1.86
C GLN A 115 -3.81 -19.06 -1.58
N LEU A 116 -4.28 -17.95 -1.01
CA LEU A 116 -5.66 -17.78 -0.56
C LEU A 116 -6.20 -16.48 -1.14
N SER A 117 -7.48 -16.50 -1.46
CA SER A 117 -8.20 -15.37 -2.01
C SER A 117 -9.54 -15.26 -1.31
N PHE A 118 -9.87 -14.06 -0.86
CA PHE A 118 -11.14 -13.74 -0.22
C PHE A 118 -11.79 -12.58 -0.96
N GLU A 119 -13.06 -12.73 -1.28
CA GLU A 119 -13.82 -11.71 -2.01
C GLU A 119 -14.81 -11.01 -1.08
N PHE A 120 -14.97 -9.69 -1.27
CA PHE A 120 -15.94 -8.90 -0.52
C PHE A 120 -16.36 -7.63 -1.28
N ASP A 121 -17.56 -7.15 -0.96
CA ASP A 121 -18.04 -5.85 -1.40
C ASP A 121 -17.88 -4.81 -0.28
N ASN A 122 -17.75 -3.54 -0.64
CA ASN A 122 -17.76 -2.44 0.31
C ASN A 122 -18.67 -1.30 -0.16
N ASP A 123 -19.29 -0.63 0.80
CA ASP A 123 -19.88 0.68 0.58
C ASP A 123 -18.81 1.79 0.71
N GLY A 124 -19.10 2.99 0.23
CA GLY A 124 -18.21 4.15 0.37
C GLY A 124 -17.18 4.29 -0.77
N PRO A 125 -15.94 4.74 -0.47
CA PRO A 125 -14.98 5.08 -1.50
C PRO A 125 -14.52 3.85 -2.29
N ALA A 126 -14.34 4.04 -3.59
CA ALA A 126 -13.96 3.00 -4.53
C ALA A 126 -13.15 3.59 -5.69
N PHE A 127 -12.12 2.89 -6.11
CA PHE A 127 -11.17 3.32 -7.16
C PHE A 127 -10.99 2.25 -8.26
N PRO A 128 -12.06 1.67 -8.83
CA PRO A 128 -11.95 0.64 -9.86
C PRO A 128 -11.22 1.16 -11.11
N ALA A 129 -11.40 2.45 -11.43
CA ALA A 129 -10.69 3.15 -12.50
C ALA A 129 -9.17 2.96 -12.42
N LEU A 130 -8.61 2.97 -11.20
CA LEU A 130 -7.18 2.84 -10.98
C LEU A 130 -6.71 1.38 -10.93
N PHE A 131 -7.39 0.54 -10.15
CA PHE A 131 -6.92 -0.81 -9.85
C PHE A 131 -7.32 -1.86 -10.90
N ARG A 132 -8.37 -1.62 -11.69
CA ARG A 132 -8.92 -2.61 -12.63
C ARG A 132 -9.00 -2.12 -14.06
N GLU A 133 -9.47 -0.91 -14.25
CA GLU A 133 -9.85 -0.40 -15.57
C GLU A 133 -8.69 0.35 -16.26
N ALA A 134 -7.72 0.86 -15.49
CA ALA A 134 -6.54 1.52 -16.04
C ALA A 134 -5.79 0.61 -17.01
N ALA A 135 -5.27 1.21 -18.09
CA ALA A 135 -4.43 0.49 -19.03
C ALA A 135 -3.09 0.13 -18.36
N PRO A 136 -2.62 -1.12 -18.47
CA PRO A 136 -1.28 -1.51 -18.04
C PRO A 136 -0.18 -0.67 -18.71
N ILE A 137 0.92 -0.49 -18.00
CA ILE A 137 2.17 0.04 -18.53
C ILE A 137 3.02 -1.17 -18.89
N GLU A 138 3.15 -1.44 -20.19
CA GLU A 138 3.83 -2.63 -20.70
C GLU A 138 5.36 -2.52 -20.63
N GLU A 139 5.90 -1.34 -20.95
CA GLU A 139 7.33 -1.09 -21.03
C GLU A 139 7.84 -0.26 -19.84
N PRO A 140 9.00 -0.60 -19.25
CA PRO A 140 9.53 0.09 -18.07
C PRO A 140 10.22 1.43 -18.39
N GLU A 141 10.66 1.69 -19.61
CA GLU A 141 11.44 2.89 -19.97
C GLU A 141 10.75 4.20 -19.62
N PRO A 142 9.43 4.41 -19.88
CA PRO A 142 8.73 5.60 -19.45
C PRO A 142 8.75 5.81 -17.93
N LEU A 143 8.78 4.72 -17.15
CA LEU A 143 8.86 4.78 -15.69
C LEU A 143 10.23 5.29 -15.22
N LEU A 144 11.31 4.90 -15.90
CA LEU A 144 12.67 5.37 -15.58
C LEU A 144 12.82 6.87 -15.85
N ALA A 145 12.31 7.34 -16.99
CA ALA A 145 12.29 8.77 -17.34
C ALA A 145 11.43 9.55 -16.33
N TYR A 146 10.28 9.01 -15.95
CA TYR A 146 9.40 9.63 -14.95
C TYR A 146 10.05 9.70 -13.56
N ALA A 147 10.76 8.66 -13.13
CA ALA A 147 11.51 8.66 -11.89
C ALA A 147 12.60 9.75 -11.86
N ALA A 148 13.30 9.96 -12.99
CA ALA A 148 14.27 11.04 -13.13
C ALA A 148 13.61 12.42 -13.12
N HIS A 149 12.46 12.59 -13.77
CA HIS A 149 11.65 13.81 -13.69
C HIS A 149 11.27 14.14 -12.24
N LEU A 150 10.77 13.16 -11.48
CA LEU A 150 10.47 13.35 -10.05
C LEU A 150 11.73 13.75 -9.26
N ARG A 151 12.87 13.07 -9.47
CA ARG A 151 14.14 13.44 -8.84
C ARG A 151 14.49 14.91 -9.09
N ASP A 152 14.34 15.37 -10.33
CA ASP A 152 14.72 16.72 -10.75
C ASP A 152 13.80 17.78 -10.14
N LEU A 153 12.49 17.50 -10.03
CA LEU A 153 11.55 18.35 -9.29
C LEU A 153 11.93 18.50 -7.81
N PHE A 154 12.29 17.40 -7.14
CA PHE A 154 12.72 17.44 -5.74
C PHE A 154 14.09 18.12 -5.57
N ALA A 155 15.01 17.95 -6.53
CA ALA A 155 16.30 18.63 -6.53
C ALA A 155 16.15 20.15 -6.70
N ALA A 156 15.23 20.58 -7.55
CA ALA A 156 14.88 21.98 -7.76
C ALA A 156 14.01 22.57 -6.63
N LYS A 157 13.51 21.72 -5.71
CA LYS A 157 12.49 22.08 -4.72
C LYS A 157 11.25 22.73 -5.34
N ASP A 158 10.87 22.28 -6.54
CA ASP A 158 9.69 22.77 -7.25
C ASP A 158 8.40 22.19 -6.62
N VAL A 159 7.94 22.82 -5.53
CA VAL A 159 6.75 22.38 -4.80
C VAL A 159 5.51 22.35 -5.70
N ALA A 160 5.35 23.31 -6.61
CA ALA A 160 4.19 23.35 -7.50
C ALA A 160 4.21 22.19 -8.50
N GLY A 161 5.37 21.91 -9.09
CA GLY A 161 5.57 20.74 -9.95
C GLY A 161 5.34 19.43 -9.22
N ILE A 162 5.83 19.28 -7.99
CA ILE A 162 5.63 18.07 -7.17
C ILE A 162 4.14 17.88 -6.86
N VAL A 163 3.44 18.92 -6.41
CA VAL A 163 1.99 18.85 -6.14
C VAL A 163 1.22 18.43 -7.39
N LYS A 164 1.59 18.93 -8.56
CA LYS A 164 0.95 18.55 -9.82
C LYS A 164 1.08 17.05 -10.09
N GLU A 165 2.26 16.47 -9.91
CA GLU A 165 2.50 15.04 -10.11
C GLU A 165 1.77 14.15 -9.08
N PHE A 166 1.58 14.65 -7.87
CA PHE A 166 0.89 13.97 -6.76
C PHE A 166 -0.63 14.23 -6.72
N SER A 167 -1.17 15.08 -7.60
CA SER A 167 -2.58 15.48 -7.54
C SER A 167 -3.58 14.32 -7.56
N PRO A 168 -3.41 13.23 -8.36
CA PRO A 168 -4.35 12.12 -8.30
C PRO A 168 -4.34 11.41 -6.95
N LYS A 169 -3.16 11.19 -6.36
CA LYS A 169 -3.03 10.64 -5.00
C LYS A 169 -3.76 11.51 -3.97
N LEU A 170 -3.52 12.82 -3.99
CA LEU A 170 -4.12 13.75 -3.02
C LEU A 170 -5.64 13.79 -3.12
N ARG A 171 -6.18 13.79 -4.34
CA ARG A 171 -7.63 13.68 -4.58
C ARG A 171 -8.21 12.38 -4.07
N ASP A 172 -7.58 11.26 -4.41
CA ASP A 172 -8.06 9.93 -4.01
C ASP A 172 -8.02 9.74 -2.49
N TYR A 173 -6.97 10.24 -1.82
CA TYR A 173 -6.89 10.24 -0.36
C TYR A 173 -7.98 11.12 0.26
N GLY A 174 -8.27 12.29 -0.32
CA GLY A 174 -9.40 13.12 0.10
C GLY A 174 -10.71 12.33 0.05
N ILE A 175 -10.98 11.66 -1.08
CA ILE A 175 -12.18 10.82 -1.24
C ILE A 175 -12.21 9.67 -0.23
N ALA A 176 -11.07 9.02 0.01
CA ALA A 176 -10.95 7.85 0.88
C ALA A 176 -11.21 8.15 2.36
N TYR A 177 -10.94 9.37 2.80
CA TYR A 177 -11.01 9.79 4.21
C TYR A 177 -11.97 10.96 4.46
N ASP A 178 -12.90 11.19 3.53
CA ASP A 178 -13.91 12.28 3.58
C ASP A 178 -13.31 13.69 3.77
N GLU A 179 -12.14 13.90 3.18
CA GLU A 179 -11.38 15.13 3.18
C GLU A 179 -11.41 15.83 1.82
N THR A 180 -11.17 17.14 1.80
CA THR A 180 -11.11 17.88 0.53
C THR A 180 -9.73 17.74 -0.13
N GLU A 181 -9.69 17.69 -1.48
CA GLU A 181 -8.42 17.70 -2.21
C GLU A 181 -7.56 18.92 -1.87
N ALA A 182 -8.19 20.08 -1.64
CA ALA A 182 -7.49 21.30 -1.24
C ALA A 182 -6.77 21.12 0.10
N ARG A 183 -7.45 20.55 1.11
CA ARG A 183 -6.86 20.27 2.43
C ARG A 183 -5.73 19.24 2.34
N MET A 184 -5.94 18.13 1.62
CA MET A 184 -4.90 17.12 1.39
C MET A 184 -3.66 17.72 0.70
N ARG A 185 -3.87 18.59 -0.29
CA ARG A 185 -2.80 19.30 -0.97
C ARG A 185 -2.04 20.23 -0.03
N ASP A 186 -2.75 21.02 0.77
CA ASP A 186 -2.14 22.01 1.65
C ASP A 186 -1.32 21.30 2.76
N GLU A 187 -1.83 20.22 3.34
CA GLU A 187 -1.10 19.35 4.28
C GLU A 187 0.15 18.71 3.63
N PHE A 188 0.05 18.26 2.37
CA PHE A 188 1.19 17.71 1.64
C PHE A 188 2.25 18.78 1.35
N VAL A 189 1.84 19.99 0.96
CA VAL A 189 2.76 21.13 0.78
C VAL A 189 3.48 21.45 2.07
N GLU A 190 2.74 21.53 3.18
CA GLU A 190 3.32 21.78 4.50
C GLU A 190 4.32 20.68 4.87
N PHE A 191 3.98 19.41 4.68
CA PHE A 191 4.90 18.28 4.93
C PHE A 191 6.19 18.39 4.10
N VAL A 192 6.07 18.63 2.79
CA VAL A 192 7.24 18.74 1.90
C VAL A 192 8.12 19.92 2.29
N GLN A 193 7.53 21.08 2.60
CA GLN A 193 8.29 22.29 2.93
C GLN A 193 8.89 22.27 4.34
N SER A 194 8.18 21.72 5.33
CA SER A 194 8.55 21.81 6.76
C SER A 194 9.28 20.59 7.29
N ARG A 195 9.12 19.41 6.68
CA ARG A 195 9.74 18.15 7.13
C ARG A 195 10.77 17.64 6.14
N LEU A 196 10.43 17.63 4.86
CA LEU A 196 11.27 16.99 3.85
C LEU A 196 12.43 17.88 3.39
N PHE A 197 12.13 19.08 2.89
CA PHE A 197 13.12 20.00 2.32
C PHE A 197 14.07 20.74 3.27
N PRO A 198 13.82 20.81 4.58
CA PRO A 198 14.85 21.26 5.52
C PRO A 198 16.03 20.29 5.63
N GLY A 199 15.80 18.99 5.40
CA GLY A 199 16.83 17.96 5.38
C GLY A 199 17.50 17.82 4.01
N PRO A 200 18.75 17.30 3.95
CA PRO A 200 19.37 16.95 2.68
C PRO A 200 18.70 15.71 2.08
N MET A 201 18.29 15.80 0.82
CA MET A 201 17.66 14.69 0.08
C MET A 201 18.71 13.74 -0.53
N ASP A 202 18.42 12.44 -0.53
CA ASP A 202 19.23 11.40 -1.17
C ASP A 202 18.86 11.25 -2.66
N LEU A 203 19.20 12.25 -3.46
CA LEU A 203 18.85 12.34 -4.89
C LEU A 203 19.99 11.93 -5.84
N LYS A 204 21.11 11.45 -5.30
CA LYS A 204 22.29 11.06 -6.11
C LYS A 204 22.08 9.67 -6.70
N PHE A 205 21.21 9.58 -7.70
CA PHE A 205 20.96 8.36 -8.45
C PHE A 205 20.68 8.63 -9.94
N GLU A 206 20.76 7.57 -10.73
CA GLU A 206 20.64 7.56 -12.19
C GLU A 206 19.63 6.49 -12.62
N ALA A 207 19.24 6.45 -13.89
CA ALA A 207 18.30 5.47 -14.43
C ALA A 207 18.68 4.01 -14.11
N SER A 208 19.97 3.68 -14.14
CA SER A 208 20.51 2.35 -13.84
C SER A 208 20.23 1.89 -12.39
N HIS A 209 20.07 2.84 -11.48
CA HIS A 209 19.80 2.61 -10.06
C HIS A 209 18.31 2.40 -9.78
N ILE A 210 17.42 2.78 -10.70
CA ILE A 210 15.97 2.70 -10.51
C ILE A 210 15.51 1.24 -10.69
N LEU A 211 14.54 0.85 -9.86
CA LEU A 211 13.89 -0.45 -9.87
C LEU A 211 12.37 -0.23 -9.91
N PRO A 212 11.74 -0.36 -11.09
CA PRO A 212 10.29 -0.43 -11.19
C PRO A 212 9.80 -1.79 -10.69
N VAL A 213 8.81 -1.80 -9.79
CA VAL A 213 8.16 -3.01 -9.27
C VAL A 213 6.69 -3.01 -9.68
N SER A 214 6.31 -3.96 -10.54
CA SER A 214 4.96 -4.06 -11.09
C SER A 214 3.96 -4.58 -10.06
N MET A 215 2.79 -3.94 -10.01
CA MET A 215 1.64 -4.32 -9.20
C MET A 215 0.36 -4.22 -10.06
N CYS A 216 -0.74 -4.82 -9.60
CA CYS A 216 -2.03 -4.73 -10.30
C CYS A 216 -1.94 -5.11 -11.79
N GLU A 217 -1.16 -6.16 -12.09
CA GLU A 217 -0.87 -6.63 -13.45
C GLU A 217 -0.29 -5.55 -14.37
N GLY A 218 0.62 -4.72 -13.84
CA GLY A 218 1.30 -3.66 -14.60
C GLY A 218 0.53 -2.34 -14.69
N ARG A 219 -0.64 -2.21 -14.06
CA ARG A 219 -1.38 -0.94 -14.01
C ARG A 219 -0.76 0.07 -13.07
N ILE A 220 -0.16 -0.42 -11.98
CA ILE A 220 0.51 0.39 -10.97
C ILE A 220 1.94 -0.12 -10.83
N TRP A 221 2.90 0.79 -10.75
CA TRP A 221 4.30 0.47 -10.53
C TRP A 221 4.83 1.24 -9.33
N GLU A 222 5.43 0.54 -8.38
CA GLU A 222 6.24 1.20 -7.37
C GLU A 222 7.61 1.53 -7.95
N LEU A 223 8.03 2.78 -7.80
CA LEU A 223 9.36 3.20 -8.19
C LEU A 223 10.28 3.19 -6.96
N GLN A 224 11.33 2.39 -7.04
CA GLN A 224 12.33 2.22 -5.99
C GLN A 224 13.74 2.41 -6.55
N ARG A 225 14.75 2.32 -5.68
CA ARG A 225 16.17 2.25 -6.03
C ARG A 225 16.74 0.90 -5.61
N LYS A 226 17.67 0.34 -6.39
CA LYS A 226 18.40 -0.89 -6.03
C LYS A 226 19.28 -0.66 -4.77
N PRO A 227 19.47 -1.67 -3.90
CA PRO A 227 18.93 -3.03 -3.95
C PRO A 227 17.57 -3.22 -3.23
N LEU A 228 16.68 -2.20 -3.20
CA LEU A 228 15.37 -2.08 -2.54
C LEU A 228 15.39 -0.94 -1.49
N ARG A 229 15.42 0.29 -1.98
CA ARG A 229 15.35 1.53 -1.19
C ARG A 229 14.28 2.46 -1.77
N PRO A 230 13.65 3.33 -0.95
CA PRO A 230 12.75 4.36 -1.46
C PRO A 230 13.38 5.19 -2.59
N LEU A 231 12.56 5.57 -3.58
CA LEU A 231 13.00 6.48 -4.64
C LEU A 231 13.33 7.86 -4.07
N LEU A 232 12.43 8.39 -3.24
CA LEU A 232 12.51 9.74 -2.66
C LEU A 232 12.61 9.62 -1.14
N GLN A 233 13.78 9.99 -0.59
CA GLN A 233 14.03 10.01 0.85
C GLN A 233 15.06 11.08 1.23
N THR A 234 15.05 11.49 2.49
CA THR A 234 16.15 12.28 3.08
C THR A 234 17.34 11.38 3.39
N LEU A 235 18.52 11.97 3.55
CA LEU A 235 19.61 11.32 4.28
C LEU A 235 19.20 11.18 5.76
N PRO A 236 19.75 10.19 6.48
CA PRO A 236 19.55 10.08 7.92
C PRO A 236 20.03 11.34 8.66
N ASP A 237 19.25 11.82 9.62
CA ASP A 237 19.67 12.84 10.55
C ASP A 237 20.63 12.29 11.61
N LYS A 238 21.01 13.14 12.59
CA LYS A 238 21.93 12.77 13.68
C LYS A 238 21.42 11.61 14.55
N ASP A 239 20.11 11.41 14.60
CA ASP A 239 19.44 10.39 15.40
C ASP A 239 19.10 9.15 14.52
N GLY A 240 19.52 9.16 13.25
CA GLY A 240 19.21 8.12 12.27
C GLY A 240 17.81 8.23 11.67
N GLY A 241 17.06 9.29 11.99
CA GLY A 241 15.74 9.55 11.46
C GLY A 241 15.79 9.91 9.98
N GLN A 242 14.82 9.42 9.21
CA GLN A 242 14.70 9.73 7.79
C GLN A 242 13.24 9.88 7.40
N PHE A 243 12.96 10.77 6.46
CA PHE A 243 11.67 10.90 5.82
C PHE A 243 11.71 10.27 4.44
N GLN A 244 10.65 9.58 4.06
CA GLN A 244 10.52 8.93 2.76
C GLN A 244 9.12 9.12 2.21
N ILE A 245 9.01 9.18 0.88
CA ILE A 245 7.74 9.20 0.17
C ILE A 245 7.73 7.99 -0.75
N PRO A 246 6.91 6.95 -0.46
CA PRO A 246 6.63 5.89 -1.42
C PRO A 246 6.04 6.49 -2.71
N VAL A 247 6.48 5.98 -3.86
CA VAL A 247 6.08 6.50 -5.17
C VAL A 247 5.45 5.36 -5.97
N TYR A 248 4.12 5.35 -6.02
CA TYR A 248 3.37 4.44 -6.88
C TYR A 248 2.81 5.20 -8.06
N VAL A 249 3.06 4.71 -9.27
CA VAL A 249 2.78 5.40 -10.53
C VAL A 249 1.82 4.60 -11.39
N ALA A 250 0.86 5.29 -12.01
CA ALA A 250 -0.04 4.74 -12.99
C ALA A 250 -0.29 5.74 -14.12
N ARG A 251 -0.98 5.31 -15.19
CA ARG A 251 -1.50 6.21 -16.22
C ARG A 251 -2.81 6.84 -15.73
N VAL A 252 -2.84 8.17 -15.66
CA VAL A 252 -4.04 8.97 -15.37
C VAL A 252 -4.16 9.99 -16.50
N ASP A 253 -5.30 9.98 -17.19
CA ASP A 253 -5.58 10.85 -18.35
C ASP A 253 -4.46 10.82 -19.41
N GLY A 254 -3.91 9.62 -19.66
CA GLY A 254 -2.86 9.38 -20.65
C GLY A 254 -1.43 9.71 -20.19
N ALA A 255 -1.24 10.34 -19.03
CA ALA A 255 0.07 10.70 -18.48
C ALA A 255 0.44 9.84 -17.26
N LEU A 256 1.74 9.65 -17.01
CA LEU A 256 2.20 9.05 -15.76
C LEU A 256 2.00 10.05 -14.62
N ARG A 257 1.42 9.56 -13.52
CA ARG A 257 1.17 10.33 -12.29
C ARG A 257 1.42 9.49 -11.06
N VAL A 258 1.73 10.15 -9.94
CA VAL A 258 1.77 9.50 -8.64
C VAL A 258 0.34 9.29 -8.14
N VAL A 259 0.00 8.04 -7.85
CA VAL A 259 -1.35 7.62 -7.47
C VAL A 259 -1.44 7.11 -6.04
N ARG A 260 -0.38 6.54 -5.46
CA ARG A 260 -0.36 6.09 -4.06
C ARG A 260 0.97 6.42 -3.39
#